data_AF-A0A5C5XMR1-F1
#
_entry.id   AF-A0A5C5XMR1-F1
#
_cell.length_a   1.000
_cell.length_b   1.000
_cell.length_c   1.000
_cell.angle_alpha   90.00
_cell.angle_beta   90.00
_cell.angle_gamma   90.00
#
_symmetry.space_group_name_H-M   'P 1'
#
loop_
_entity.id
_entity.type
_entity.pdbx_description
1 polymer ?
#
loop_
_entity_poly.entity_id
_entity_poly.type
_entity_poly.pdbx_seq_one_letter_code
_entity_poly.pdbx_strand_id
1 'polypeptide(L)'
;MHEWKRQTSLRIRKWYRENASEYQSLYQDPGRFWQPKYYSFEIYSRKKLEEKLTYMHLNPVRNEFVKKAVDWKWSSARWYEQRRTVGIPIEWVECD
;
A
#
# COMPACT_ATOMS: atom_id res chain seq x y z
N MET A 1 -9.60 -0.35 -12.32
CA MET A 1 -8.15 -0.65 -12.19
C MET A 1 -7.29 -0.22 -13.38
N HIS A 2 -7.67 -0.49 -14.63
CA HIS A 2 -6.85 -0.12 -15.81
C HIS A 2 -6.56 1.39 -15.88
N GLU A 3 -7.60 2.22 -15.85
CA GLU A 3 -7.44 3.68 -15.96
C GLU A 3 -6.68 4.26 -14.75
N TRP A 4 -6.95 3.76 -13.55
CA TRP A 4 -6.22 4.15 -12.35
C TRP A 4 -4.71 3.91 -12.50
N LYS A 5 -4.30 2.72 -12.98
CA LYS A 5 -2.88 2.41 -13.23
C LYS A 5 -2.28 3.35 -14.27
N ARG A 6 -2.99 3.63 -15.36
CA ARG A 6 -2.54 4.57 -16.39
C ARG A 6 -2.32 5.98 -15.84
N GLN A 7 -3.32 6.54 -15.17
CA GLN A 7 -3.26 7.91 -14.64
C GLN A 7 -2.20 8.08 -13.56
N THR A 8 -2.14 7.16 -12.60
CA THR A 8 -1.14 7.20 -11.53
C THR A 8 0.27 7.02 -12.07
N SER A 9 0.47 6.14 -13.06
CA SER A 9 1.75 5.97 -13.75
C SER A 9 2.27 7.29 -14.36
N LEU A 10 1.39 8.04 -15.04
CA LEU A 10 1.76 9.34 -15.62
C LEU A 10 2.11 10.37 -14.53
N ARG A 11 1.28 10.45 -13.48
CA ARG A 11 1.48 11.40 -12.37
C ARG A 11 2.75 11.12 -11.58
N ILE A 12 3.00 9.86 -11.22
CA ILE A 12 4.18 9.46 -10.44
C ILE A 12 5.46 9.73 -11.25
N ARG A 13 5.49 9.35 -12.53
CA ARG A 13 6.65 9.64 -13.39
C ARG A 13 6.89 11.15 -13.54
N LYS A 14 5.83 11.93 -13.70
CA LYS A 14 5.93 13.39 -13.75
C LYS A 14 6.54 13.93 -12.44
N TRP A 15 6.03 13.48 -11.31
CA TRP A 15 6.52 13.89 -10.00
C TRP A 15 8.01 13.56 -9.81
N TYR A 16 8.47 12.36 -10.15
CA TYR A 16 9.88 11.98 -10.07
C TYR A 16 10.77 12.87 -10.95
N ARG A 17 10.36 13.14 -12.20
CA ARG A 17 11.13 14.04 -13.09
C ARG A 17 11.26 15.45 -12.53
N GLU A 18 10.21 15.97 -11.89
CA GLU A 18 10.14 17.35 -11.41
C GLU A 18 10.74 17.54 -10.01
N ASN A 19 10.69 16.52 -9.14
CA ASN A 19 10.97 16.67 -7.71
C ASN A 19 12.08 15.74 -7.20
N ALA A 20 12.44 14.69 -7.95
CA ALA A 20 13.39 13.66 -7.50
C ALA A 20 14.13 13.04 -8.69
N SER A 21 14.73 13.92 -9.51
CA SER A 21 15.42 13.53 -10.75
C SER A 21 16.61 12.59 -10.51
N GLU A 22 17.23 12.65 -9.34
CA GLU A 22 18.26 11.71 -8.89
C GLU A 22 17.73 10.26 -8.90
N TYR A 23 16.55 10.01 -8.33
CA TYR A 23 15.91 8.69 -8.33
C TYR A 23 15.51 8.23 -9.73
N GLN A 24 15.10 9.18 -10.59
CA GLN A 24 14.81 8.88 -11.98
C GLN A 24 16.06 8.41 -12.73
N SER A 25 17.23 8.98 -12.42
CA SER A 25 18.49 8.59 -13.07
C SER A 25 18.99 7.20 -12.65
N LEU A 26 18.67 6.78 -11.42
CA LEU A 26 18.99 5.45 -10.90
C LEU A 26 18.11 4.34 -11.50
N TYR A 27 16.99 4.71 -12.12
CA TYR A 27 16.00 3.76 -12.61
C TYR A 27 15.89 3.84 -14.13
N GLN A 28 16.43 2.85 -14.83
CA GLN A 28 16.25 2.70 -16.27
C GLN A 28 14.77 2.38 -16.54
N ASP A 29 14.03 3.29 -17.19
CA ASP A 29 12.57 3.15 -17.36
C ASP A 29 12.25 1.86 -18.15
N PRO A 30 11.60 0.86 -17.52
CA PRO A 30 11.26 -0.40 -18.17
C PRO A 30 10.04 -0.27 -19.11
N GLY A 31 9.61 0.96 -19.42
CA GLY A 31 8.45 1.28 -20.24
C GLY A 31 7.11 1.19 -19.50
N ARG A 32 7.01 0.40 -18.42
CA ARG A 32 5.79 0.26 -17.60
C ARG A 32 6.08 0.45 -16.12
N PHE A 33 5.40 1.41 -15.50
CA PHE A 33 5.55 1.70 -14.07
C PHE A 33 4.89 0.63 -13.19
N TRP A 34 3.68 0.22 -13.56
CA TRP A 34 2.94 -0.84 -12.86
C TRP A 34 3.17 -2.19 -13.52
N GLN A 35 3.28 -3.23 -12.69
CA GLN A 35 3.25 -4.61 -13.17
C GLN A 35 1.90 -4.93 -13.87
N PRO A 36 1.90 -5.79 -14.91
CA PRO A 36 0.68 -6.28 -15.55
C PRO A 36 -0.23 -7.02 -14.55
N LYS A 37 -1.55 -6.95 -14.79
CA LYS A 37 -2.59 -7.57 -13.94
C LYS A 37 -2.53 -7.08 -12.48
N TYR A 38 -3.41 -7.62 -11.64
CA TYR A 38 -3.41 -7.41 -10.19
C TYR A 38 -4.07 -8.64 -9.55
N TYR A 39 -3.81 -8.86 -8.28
CA TYR A 39 -4.47 -9.90 -7.52
C TYR A 39 -5.69 -9.30 -6.81
N SER A 40 -6.87 -9.84 -7.07
CA SER A 40 -8.10 -9.57 -6.33
C SER A 40 -8.47 -10.80 -5.50
N PHE A 41 -9.05 -10.56 -4.34
CA PHE A 41 -9.58 -11.59 -3.46
C PHE A 41 -10.82 -11.04 -2.77
N GLU A 42 -11.95 -11.70 -2.99
CA GLU A 42 -13.23 -11.33 -2.44
C GLU A 42 -13.32 -11.74 -0.96
N ILE A 43 -13.84 -10.85 -0.12
CA ILE A 43 -13.97 -11.06 1.32
C ILE A 43 -15.46 -11.06 1.64
N TYR A 44 -15.95 -12.19 2.15
CA TYR A 44 -17.37 -12.41 2.48
C TYR A 44 -17.60 -12.63 3.97
N SER A 45 -16.56 -12.52 4.81
CA SER A 45 -16.72 -12.69 6.24
C SER A 45 -15.71 -11.87 7.01
N ARG A 46 -16.12 -11.42 8.19
CA ARG A 46 -15.27 -10.72 9.14
C ARG A 46 -14.00 -11.49 9.47
N LYS A 47 -14.10 -12.80 9.69
CA LYS A 47 -12.94 -13.66 9.94
C LYS A 47 -11.92 -13.55 8.79
N LYS A 48 -12.37 -13.59 7.54
CA LYS A 48 -11.49 -13.49 6.38
C LYS A 48 -10.89 -12.08 6.25
N LEU A 49 -11.65 -11.05 6.58
CA LEU A 49 -11.16 -9.67 6.65
C LEU A 49 -10.02 -9.54 7.66
N GLU A 50 -10.23 -10.02 8.89
CA GLU A 50 -9.24 -9.97 9.98
C GLU A 50 -7.95 -10.74 9.63
N GLU A 51 -8.07 -11.92 9.00
CA GLU A 51 -6.93 -12.69 8.50
C GLU A 51 -6.11 -11.88 7.48
N LYS A 52 -6.76 -11.28 6.49
CA LYS A 52 -6.08 -10.48 5.45
C LYS A 52 -5.50 -9.19 6.01
N LEU A 53 -6.19 -8.54 6.93
CA LEU A 53 -5.71 -7.34 7.62
C LEU A 53 -4.43 -7.64 8.42
N THR A 54 -4.44 -8.73 9.19
CA THR A 54 -3.26 -9.19 9.95
C THR A 54 -2.10 -9.48 9.01
N TYR A 55 -2.35 -10.16 7.88
CA TYR A 55 -1.32 -10.40 6.87
C TYR A 55 -0.71 -9.08 6.35
N MET A 56 -1.54 -8.11 5.97
CA MET A 56 -1.08 -6.82 5.47
C MET A 56 -0.25 -6.04 6.49
N HIS A 57 -0.65 -6.03 7.76
CA HIS A 57 0.09 -5.36 8.84
C HIS A 57 1.43 -6.04 9.15
N LEU A 58 1.51 -7.37 9.02
CA LEU A 58 2.74 -8.12 9.26
C LEU A 58 3.68 -8.17 8.05
N ASN A 59 3.25 -7.81 6.85
CA ASN A 59 4.12 -7.83 5.66
C ASN A 59 5.44 -7.05 5.83
N PRO A 60 5.46 -5.82 6.36
CA PRO A 60 6.72 -5.11 6.62
C PRO A 60 7.63 -5.81 7.62
N VAL A 61 7.06 -6.53 8.61
CA VAL A 61 7.83 -7.31 9.60
C VAL A 61 8.40 -8.56 8.94
N ARG A 62 7.60 -9.29 8.16
CA ARG A 62 7.99 -10.50 7.43
C ARG A 62 9.08 -10.25 6.38
N ASN A 63 9.14 -9.03 5.85
CA ASN A 63 10.19 -8.59 4.91
C ASN A 63 11.30 -7.80 5.62
N GLU A 64 11.35 -7.86 6.96
CA GLU A 64 12.44 -7.30 7.78
C GLU A 64 12.65 -5.79 7.67
N PHE A 65 11.67 -5.05 7.15
CA PHE A 65 11.74 -3.59 7.08
C PHE A 65 11.59 -2.92 8.44
N VAL A 66 10.86 -3.55 9.36
CA VAL A 66 10.63 -3.08 10.73
C VAL A 66 10.51 -4.25 11.70
N LYS A 67 10.79 -4.00 12.99
CA LYS A 67 10.66 -5.01 14.05
C LYS A 67 9.22 -5.21 14.52
N LYS A 68 8.38 -4.18 14.44
CA LYS A 68 6.96 -4.23 14.82
C LYS A 68 6.09 -3.60 13.73
N ALA A 69 4.88 -4.13 13.52
CA ALA A 69 3.96 -3.66 12.48
C ALA A 69 3.65 -2.14 12.62
N VAL A 70 3.46 -1.68 13.85
CA VAL A 70 3.19 -0.27 14.19
C VAL A 70 4.31 0.71 13.84
N ASP A 71 5.54 0.22 13.64
CA ASP A 71 6.69 1.06 13.27
C ASP A 71 6.65 1.39 11.77
N TRP A 72 5.89 0.66 10.96
CA TRP A 72 5.74 0.93 9.54
C TRP A 72 4.79 2.11 9.31
N LYS A 73 5.38 3.30 9.08
CA LYS A 73 4.67 4.58 8.90
C LYS A 73 3.62 4.55 7.78
N TRP A 74 3.81 3.69 6.78
CA TRP A 74 2.96 3.57 5.59
C TRP A 74 1.91 2.44 5.70
N SER A 75 1.50 2.08 6.92
CA SER A 75 0.37 1.19 7.16
C SER A 75 -0.64 1.76 8.15
N SER A 76 -1.81 1.13 8.19
CA SER A 76 -2.85 1.38 9.19
C SER A 76 -2.61 0.68 10.53
N ALA A 77 -1.56 -0.14 10.69
CA ALA A 77 -1.35 -0.98 11.89
C ALA A 77 -1.40 -0.19 13.20
N ARG A 78 -0.75 0.99 13.23
CA ARG A 78 -0.76 1.88 14.41
C ARG A 78 -2.14 2.40 14.81
N TRP A 79 -3.08 2.50 13.87
CA TRP A 79 -4.46 2.85 14.21
C TRP A 79 -5.16 1.68 14.91
N TYR A 80 -5.02 0.47 14.37
CA TYR A 80 -5.66 -0.72 14.91
C TYR A 80 -5.12 -1.09 16.30
N GLU A 81 -3.80 -0.99 16.50
CA GLU A 81 -3.16 -1.38 17.75
C GLU A 81 -3.09 -0.26 18.79
N GLN A 82 -2.87 0.99 18.37
CA GLN A 82 -2.56 2.12 19.27
C GLN A 82 -3.56 3.27 19.19
N ARG A 83 -4.59 3.17 18.34
CA ARG A 83 -5.56 4.25 18.05
C ARG A 83 -4.91 5.57 17.61
N ARG A 84 -3.72 5.49 17.02
CA ARG A 84 -3.01 6.66 16.48
C ARG A 84 -3.49 6.96 15.06
N THR A 85 -3.73 8.24 14.77
CA THR A 85 -4.10 8.69 13.42
C THR A 85 -3.06 8.29 12.36
N VAL A 86 -3.56 7.95 11.17
CA VAL A 86 -2.73 7.69 9.98
C VAL A 86 -2.93 8.71 8.87
N GLY A 87 -3.58 9.83 9.17
CA GLY A 87 -3.88 10.91 8.21
C GLY A 87 -5.20 10.76 7.48
N ILE A 88 -5.90 9.64 7.66
CA ILE A 88 -7.28 9.43 7.19
C ILE A 88 -8.11 8.76 8.29
N PRO A 89 -9.44 9.02 8.33
CA PRO A 89 -10.35 8.25 9.18
C PRO A 89 -10.31 6.77 8.81
N ILE A 90 -10.38 5.90 9.81
CA ILE A 90 -10.51 4.45 9.63
C ILE A 90 -11.71 4.00 10.45
N GLU A 91 -12.54 3.17 9.83
CA GLU A 91 -13.68 2.51 10.44
C GLU A 91 -13.69 1.03 10.03
N TRP A 92 -14.42 0.23 10.80
CA TRP A 92 -14.64 -1.17 10.45
C TRP A 92 -15.70 -1.28 9.35
N VAL A 93 -15.44 -2.16 8.39
CA VAL A 93 -16.45 -2.57 7.40
C VAL A 93 -17.20 -3.75 8.01
N GLU A 94 -18.49 -3.59 8.25
CA GLU A 94 -19.35 -4.71 8.62
C GLU A 94 -19.58 -5.60 7.38
N CYS A 95 -19.49 -6.92 7.57
CA CYS A 95 -19.83 -7.89 6.52
C CYS A 95 -21.27 -8.34 6.76
N ASP A 96 -22.17 -8.06 5.82
CA ASP A 96 -23.53 -8.61 5.79
C ASP A 96 -23.53 -10.13 5.51
#